data_AF-A0A5E4QLI1-F1
#
_entry.id   AF-A0A5E4QLI1-F1
#
_cell.length_a   1.000
_cell.length_b   1.000
_cell.length_c   1.000
_cell.angle_alpha   90.00
_cell.angle_beta   90.00
_cell.angle_gamma   90.00
#
_symmetry.space_group_name_H-M   'P 1'
#
loop_
_entity.id
_entity.type
_entity.pdbx_description
1 polymer ?
#
loop_
_entity_poly.entity_id
_entity_poly.type
_entity_poly.pdbx_seq_one_letter_code
_entity_poly.pdbx_strand_id
1 'polypeptide(L)'
;MGLQCEACSNSINVTHKRIKCTSCALLYHSECVNFDDTSSLSRNQWKCPSCLIKQRKVGDNSKTPVRSSKPQGSITQPSINVCNPSEISDLLPHLEQLLDKKLKTIKEEIVAEIKSSLLK
;
A
#
# COMPACT_ATOMS: atom_id res chain seq x y z
N MET A 1 23.07 -14.80 10.34
CA MET A 1 21.68 -14.29 10.28
C MET A 1 21.64 -13.21 9.21
N GLY A 2 20.79 -13.36 8.20
CA GLY A 2 20.66 -12.39 7.11
C GLY A 2 19.81 -11.18 7.51
N LEU A 3 19.95 -10.07 6.80
CA LEU A 3 19.03 -8.93 6.91
C LEU A 3 17.72 -9.32 6.23
N GLN A 4 16.58 -9.20 6.91
CA GLN A 4 15.27 -9.55 6.38
C GLN A 4 14.39 -8.30 6.30
N CYS A 5 13.58 -8.22 5.25
CA CYS A 5 12.60 -7.17 5.07
C CYS A 5 11.32 -7.54 5.82
N GLU A 6 10.87 -6.68 6.73
CA GLU A 6 9.64 -6.92 7.50
C GLU A 6 8.37 -6.81 6.65
N ALA A 7 8.41 -6.13 5.49
CA ALA A 7 7.23 -5.96 4.63
C ALA A 7 6.97 -7.16 3.71
N CYS A 8 8.02 -7.82 3.20
CA CYS A 8 7.88 -8.93 2.25
C CYS A 8 8.47 -10.25 2.74
N SER A 9 9.01 -10.28 3.97
CA SER A 9 9.65 -11.43 4.60
C SER A 9 10.85 -12.01 3.86
N ASN A 10 11.27 -11.42 2.74
CA ASN A 10 12.44 -11.85 1.97
C ASN A 10 13.74 -11.26 2.54
N SER A 11 14.87 -11.90 2.23
CA SER A 11 16.19 -11.37 2.56
C SER A 11 16.50 -10.09 1.78
N ILE A 12 17.16 -9.15 2.45
CA ILE A 12 17.67 -7.90 1.88
C ILE A 12 19.09 -8.14 1.42
N ASN A 13 19.31 -8.13 0.11
CA ASN A 13 20.64 -8.17 -0.47
C ASN A 13 21.41 -6.87 -0.22
N VAL A 14 22.75 -6.98 -0.18
CA VAL A 14 23.63 -5.82 0.05
C VAL A 14 23.49 -4.77 -1.05
N THR A 15 23.12 -5.19 -2.25
CA THR A 15 22.90 -4.33 -3.42
C THR A 15 21.57 -3.56 -3.38
N HIS A 16 20.59 -4.01 -2.58
CA HIS A 16 19.27 -3.39 -2.54
C HIS A 16 19.29 -2.15 -1.63
N LYS A 17 18.67 -1.06 -2.07
CA LYS A 17 18.39 0.08 -1.20
C LYS A 17 17.49 -0.36 -0.05
N ARG A 18 17.88 -0.01 1.16
CA ARG A 18 17.20 -0.40 2.39
C ARG A 18 17.03 0.80 3.32
N ILE A 19 15.98 0.75 4.13
CA ILE A 19 15.71 1.75 5.15
C ILE A 19 15.35 1.08 6.47
N LYS A 20 15.74 1.73 7.57
CA LYS A 20 15.48 1.28 8.94
C LYS A 20 14.44 2.21 9.58
N CYS A 21 13.39 1.64 10.16
CA CYS A 21 12.41 2.42 10.91
C CYS A 21 13.03 2.97 12.19
N THR A 22 12.87 4.27 12.43
CA THR A 22 13.37 4.93 13.65
C THR A 22 12.62 4.52 14.92
N SER A 23 11.39 4.00 14.80
CA SER A 23 10.53 3.66 15.95
C SER A 23 10.61 2.20 16.37
N CYS A 24 10.60 1.24 15.42
CA CYS A 24 10.66 -0.20 15.74
C CYS A 24 12.01 -0.85 15.38
N ALA A 25 12.95 -0.10 14.81
CA ALA A 25 14.27 -0.58 14.39
C ALA A 25 14.28 -1.69 13.32
N LEU A 26 13.12 -2.06 12.76
CA LEU A 26 13.01 -3.05 11.68
C LEU A 26 13.49 -2.51 10.34
N LEU A 27 13.90 -3.43 9.46
CA LEU A 27 14.48 -3.16 8.15
C LEU A 27 13.49 -3.45 7.03
N TYR A 28 13.57 -2.63 5.99
CA TYR A 28 12.69 -2.70 4.84
C TYR A 28 13.50 -2.47 3.56
N HIS A 29 13.12 -3.14 2.47
CA HIS A 29 13.49 -2.65 1.14
C HIS A 29 12.87 -1.29 0.93
N SER A 30 13.62 -0.36 0.36
CA SER A 30 13.11 0.96 -0.05
C SER A 30 11.86 0.83 -0.92
N GLU A 31 11.87 -0.10 -1.88
CA GLU A 31 10.74 -0.36 -2.80
C GLU A 31 9.51 -0.92 -2.07
N CYS A 32 9.67 -1.81 -1.08
CA CYS A 32 8.54 -2.36 -0.34
C CYS A 32 7.76 -1.31 0.47
N VAL A 33 8.33 -0.13 0.68
CA VAL A 33 7.73 0.97 1.45
C VAL A 33 7.69 2.28 0.66
N ASN A 34 7.95 2.24 -0.65
CA ASN A 34 8.02 3.40 -1.54
C ASN A 34 8.88 4.55 -0.99
N PHE A 35 10.04 4.22 -0.40
CA PHE A 35 11.00 5.22 0.06
C PHE A 35 12.07 5.44 -1.01
N ASP A 36 12.10 6.64 -1.57
CA ASP A 36 13.04 7.07 -2.61
C ASP A 36 13.93 8.24 -2.13
N ASP A 37 14.96 8.58 -2.91
CA ASP A 37 15.87 9.68 -2.57
C ASP A 37 15.23 11.07 -2.79
N THR A 38 14.04 11.12 -3.41
CA THR A 38 13.21 12.32 -3.55
C THR A 38 12.26 12.54 -2.38
N SER A 39 12.21 11.59 -1.44
CA SER A 39 11.36 11.69 -0.26
C SER A 39 11.76 12.90 0.58
N SER A 40 10.78 13.74 0.93
CA SER A 40 11.00 14.91 1.80
C SER A 40 11.44 14.54 3.22
N LEU A 41 11.21 13.29 3.62
CA LEU A 41 11.62 12.76 4.92
C LEU A 41 13.06 12.25 4.87
N SER A 42 13.88 12.82 5.74
CA SER A 42 15.23 12.34 5.97
C SER A 42 15.22 10.91 6.51
N ARG A 43 16.25 10.12 6.12
CA ARG A 43 16.36 8.70 6.48
C ARG A 43 16.36 8.45 8.00
N ASN A 44 16.90 9.41 8.76
CA ASN A 44 16.96 9.40 10.23
C ASN A 44 15.65 9.82 10.93
N GLN A 45 14.62 10.21 10.18
CA GLN A 45 13.29 10.54 10.71
C GLN A 45 12.20 9.60 10.20
N TRP A 46 12.53 8.73 9.24
CA TRP A 46 11.55 7.85 8.62
C TRP A 46 10.97 6.84 9.62
N LYS A 47 9.65 6.67 9.55
CA LYS A 47 8.87 5.69 10.31
C LYS A 47 8.14 4.78 9.34
N CYS A 48 8.11 3.48 9.61
CA CYS A 48 7.38 2.53 8.79
C CYS A 48 5.85 2.75 8.89
N PRO A 49 5.06 2.30 7.90
CA PRO A 49 3.60 2.47 7.89
C PRO A 49 2.92 1.99 9.17
N SER A 50 3.34 0.84 9.70
CA SER A 50 2.79 0.28 10.94
C SER A 50 3.02 1.19 12.15
N CYS A 51 4.20 1.81 12.25
CA CYS A 51 4.49 2.76 13.32
C CYS A 51 3.74 4.08 13.15
N LEU A 52 3.55 4.56 11.91
CA LEU A 52 2.75 5.76 11.64
C LEU A 52 1.28 5.58 12.06
N ILE A 53 0.70 4.41 11.82
CA ILE A 53 -0.68 4.09 12.23
C ILE A 53 -0.80 4.02 13.76
N LYS A 54 0.15 3.36 14.43
CA LYS A 54 0.13 3.22 15.90
C LYS A 54 0.23 4.55 16.65
N GLN A 55 0.84 5.58 16.07
CA GLN A 55 0.91 6.90 16.67
C GLN A 55 -0.43 7.64 16.65
N ARG A 56 -1.36 7.25 15.77
CA ARG A 56 -2.69 7.85 15.64
C ARG A 56 -3.75 7.07 16.43
N LYS A 57 -3.63 6.95 17.75
CA LYS A 57 -4.77 6.63 18.65
C LYS A 57 -4.33 6.55 20.12
N VAL A 58 -4.42 7.68 20.82
CA VAL A 58 -4.97 7.74 22.17
C VAL A 58 -5.74 9.06 22.26
N GLY A 59 -6.84 9.16 21.51
CA GLY A 59 -7.85 10.18 21.79
C GLY A 59 -8.71 9.70 22.96
N ASP A 60 -9.04 10.59 23.88
CA ASP A 60 -9.91 10.27 25.01
C ASP A 60 -11.32 9.93 24.47
N ASN A 61 -11.64 8.63 24.43
CA ASN A 61 -12.96 8.12 24.02
C ASN A 61 -13.98 8.20 25.17
N SER A 62 -13.68 8.92 26.26
CA SER A 62 -14.58 9.08 27.41
C SER A 62 -15.92 9.76 27.07
N LYS A 63 -16.04 10.40 25.90
CA LYS A 63 -17.28 11.07 25.43
C LYS A 63 -18.04 10.34 24.31
N THR A 64 -17.55 9.21 23.80
CA THR A 64 -18.35 8.40 22.86
C THR A 64 -19.41 7.62 23.63
N PRO A 65 -20.72 7.84 23.40
CA PRO A 65 -21.77 7.11 24.12
C PRO A 65 -21.66 5.61 23.87
N VAL A 66 -21.35 4.84 24.92
CA VAL A 66 -21.23 3.37 24.83
C VAL A 66 -22.63 2.78 25.05
N ARG A 67 -23.15 2.03 24.07
CA ARG A 67 -24.39 1.24 24.26
C ARG A 67 -24.03 0.05 25.16
N SER A 68 -24.59 0.00 26.37
CA SER A 68 -24.27 -1.03 27.36
C SER A 68 -24.61 -2.43 26.85
N SER A 69 -23.59 -3.28 26.64
CA SER A 69 -23.77 -4.72 26.49
C SER A 69 -22.72 -5.45 27.33
N LYS A 70 -23.19 -6.48 28.05
CA LYS A 70 -22.59 -7.34 29.10
C LYS A 70 -21.06 -7.61 29.03
N PRO A 71 -20.44 -7.92 30.19
CA PRO A 71 -19.01 -8.21 30.25
C PRO A 71 -18.72 -9.56 29.62
N GLN A 72 -17.93 -9.57 28.56
CA GLN A 72 -17.32 -10.78 28.02
C GLN A 72 -15.85 -10.49 27.77
N GLY A 73 -15.00 -11.08 28.61
CA GLY A 73 -13.56 -11.07 28.41
C GLY A 73 -13.21 -11.76 27.10
N SER A 74 -12.45 -11.08 26.25
CA SER A 74 -11.42 -11.59 25.33
C SER A 74 -11.06 -10.47 24.36
N ILE A 75 -9.77 -10.38 24.03
CA ILE A 75 -9.20 -9.42 23.09
C ILE A 75 -9.83 -9.66 21.71
N THR A 76 -10.73 -8.78 21.28
CA THR A 76 -11.25 -8.78 19.91
C THR A 76 -10.64 -7.60 19.16
N GLN A 77 -9.99 -7.93 18.05
CA GLN A 77 -9.39 -7.01 17.10
C GLN A 77 -10.36 -5.90 16.68
N PRO A 78 -9.87 -4.70 16.32
CA PRO A 78 -10.73 -3.73 15.64
C PRO A 78 -11.22 -4.39 14.35
N SER A 79 -12.53 -4.65 14.30
CA SER A 79 -13.21 -5.07 13.09
C SER A 79 -12.99 -3.97 12.06
N ILE A 80 -12.01 -4.20 11.19
CA ILE A 80 -11.96 -3.56 9.89
C ILE A 80 -13.35 -3.74 9.30
N ASN A 81 -14.00 -2.64 8.95
CA ASN A 81 -15.14 -2.70 8.06
C ASN A 81 -14.54 -3.10 6.71
N VAL A 82 -14.38 -4.40 6.52
CA VAL A 82 -14.05 -5.02 5.25
C VAL A 82 -15.19 -4.57 4.34
N CYS A 83 -14.89 -3.73 3.33
CA CYS A 83 -15.82 -3.55 2.22
C CYS A 83 -16.30 -4.93 1.80
N ASN A 84 -17.61 -5.11 1.73
CA ASN A 84 -18.21 -6.43 1.53
C ASN A 84 -17.47 -7.12 0.36
N PRO A 85 -17.05 -8.39 0.49
CA PRO A 85 -16.33 -9.10 -0.58
C PRO A 85 -17.04 -9.05 -1.94
N SER A 86 -18.36 -8.85 -1.92
CA SER A 86 -19.22 -8.63 -3.08
C SER A 86 -18.83 -7.39 -3.90
N GLU A 87 -18.44 -6.28 -3.27
CA GLU A 87 -18.10 -5.02 -3.97
C GLU A 87 -16.77 -5.11 -4.73
N ILE A 88 -15.83 -5.96 -4.27
CA ILE A 88 -14.54 -6.17 -4.93
C ILE A 88 -14.72 -7.01 -6.21
N SER A 89 -15.66 -7.96 -6.19
CA SER A 89 -15.94 -8.84 -7.32
C SER A 89 -16.47 -8.07 -8.54
N ASP A 90 -17.17 -6.97 -8.33
CA ASP A 90 -17.73 -6.14 -9.41
C ASP A 90 -16.72 -5.15 -10.00
N LEU A 91 -15.63 -4.84 -9.29
CA LEU A 91 -14.60 -3.88 -9.75
C LEU A 91 -13.58 -4.51 -10.70
N LEU A 92 -13.23 -5.78 -10.48
CA LEU A 92 -12.30 -6.53 -11.34
C LEU A 92 -12.69 -6.52 -12.83
N PRO A 93 -13.92 -6.91 -13.23
CA PRO A 93 -14.30 -6.91 -14.64
C PRO A 93 -14.33 -5.51 -15.24
N HIS A 94 -14.64 -4.49 -14.43
CA HIS A 94 -14.63 -3.10 -14.90
C HIS A 94 -13.22 -2.60 -15.21
N LEU A 95 -12.25 -2.95 -14.36
CA LEU A 95 -10.84 -2.60 -14.58
C LEU A 95 -10.25 -3.32 -15.80
N GLU A 96 -10.58 -4.61 -15.99
CA GLU A 96 -10.18 -5.37 -17.18
C GLU A 96 -10.74 -4.73 -18.46
N GLN A 97 -12.02 -4.38 -18.46
CA GLN A 97 -12.65 -3.71 -19.59
C GLN A 97 -12.02 -2.35 -19.90
N LEU A 98 -11.67 -1.57 -18.88
CA LEU A 98 -10.99 -0.29 -19.05
C LEU A 98 -9.59 -0.49 -19.64
N LEU A 99 -8.86 -1.50 -19.20
CA LEU A 99 -7.53 -1.83 -19.70
C LEU A 99 -7.59 -2.22 -21.18
N ASP A 100 -8.50 -3.11 -21.56
CA ASP A 100 -8.68 -3.55 -22.95
C ASP A 100 -9.05 -2.38 -23.87
N LYS A 101 -9.95 -1.51 -23.40
CA LYS A 101 -10.34 -0.31 -24.15
C LYS A 101 -9.14 0.61 -24.40
N LYS A 102 -8.34 0.88 -23.36
CA LYS A 102 -7.15 1.75 -23.46
C LYS A 102 -6.10 1.14 -24.40
N LEU A 103 -5.84 -0.17 -24.29
CA LEU A 103 -4.90 -0.88 -25.16
C LEU A 103 -5.35 -0.85 -26.62
N LYS A 104 -6.64 -1.04 -26.89
CA LYS A 104 -7.19 -0.95 -28.24
C LYS A 104 -7.01 0.44 -28.83
N THR A 105 -7.34 1.49 -28.09
CA THR A 105 -7.17 2.88 -28.54
C THR A 105 -5.71 3.18 -28.88
N ILE A 106 -4.78 2.84 -27.99
CA ILE A 106 -3.34 3.06 -28.21
C ILE A 106 -2.86 2.30 -29.46
N LYS A 107 -3.31 1.06 -29.66
CA LYS A 107 -2.97 0.27 -30.85
C LYS A 107 -3.46 0.94 -32.14
N GLU A 108 -4.69 1.43 -32.15
CA GLU A 108 -5.28 2.09 -33.33
C GLU A 108 -4.55 3.40 -33.65
N GLU A 109 -4.20 4.20 -32.64
CA GLU A 109 -3.42 5.43 -32.80
C GLU A 109 -2.03 5.15 -33.38
N ILE A 110 -1.29 4.17 -32.84
CA ILE A 110 0.04 3.79 -33.35
C ILE A 110 -0.04 3.31 -34.80
N VAL A 111 -1.03 2.48 -35.14
CA VAL A 111 -1.21 1.96 -36.50
C VAL A 111 -1.57 3.09 -37.47
N ALA A 112 -2.39 4.05 -37.07
CA ALA A 112 -2.73 5.22 -37.88
C ALA A 112 -1.49 6.09 -38.15
N GLU A 113 -0.67 6.34 -37.14
CA GLU A 113 0.55 7.14 -37.26
C GLU A 113 1.58 6.48 -38.20
N ILE A 114 1.79 5.15 -38.06
CA ILE A 114 2.69 4.39 -38.94
C ILE A 114 2.18 4.44 -40.39
N LYS A 115 0.88 4.23 -40.61
CA LYS A 115 0.29 4.29 -41.96
C LYS A 115 0.44 5.68 -42.58
N SER A 116 0.22 6.75 -41.82
CA SER A 116 0.41 8.13 -42.30
C SER A 116 1.88 8.41 -42.65
N SER A 117 2.82 7.86 -41.89
CA SER A 117 4.26 8.01 -42.14
C SER A 117 4.76 7.23 -43.36
N LEU A 118 4.11 6.11 -43.71
CA LEU A 118 4.46 5.28 -44.87
C LEU A 118 3.78 5.71 -46.18
N LEU A 119 2.74 6.55 -46.10
CA LEU A 119 1.99 7.08 -47.25
C LEU A 119 2.43 8.50 -47.66
N LYS A 120 3.52 9.01 -47.07
CA LYS A 120 4.24 10.21 -47.50
C LYS A 120 5.45 9.80 -48.33
#